data_AF-A0A7G6U163-F1
#
_entry.id   AF-A0A7G6U163-F1
#
_cell.length_a   1.000
_cell.length_b   1.000
_cell.length_c   1.000
_cell.angle_alpha   90.00
_cell.angle_beta   90.00
_cell.angle_gamma   90.00
#
_symmetry.space_group_name_H-M   'P 1'
#
loop_
_entity.id
_entity.type
_entity.pdbx_description
1 polymer ?
#
loop_
_entity_poly.entity_id
_entity_poly.type
_entity_poly.pdbx_seq_one_letter_code
_entity_poly.pdbx_strand_id
1 'polypeptide(L)'
;MANLGKPIKPRKQTFTRTNGTSTSVSLEDAFWDALTEIASEEGISRLTLTRRIDRDRVRSNLTSAIRVSVVERFIAKYRSATGADADRQQKAGPGEGGLSR
;
A
#
# COMPACT_ATOMS: atom_id res chain seq x y z
N MET A 1 -7.32 -3.05 -19.17
CA MET A 1 -7.57 -4.35 -18.51
C MET A 1 -6.28 -5.16 -18.53
N ALA A 2 -5.89 -5.71 -17.38
CA ALA A 2 -4.52 -6.16 -17.08
C ALA A 2 -4.01 -7.32 -17.96
N ASN A 3 -2.67 -7.41 -18.06
CA ASN A 3 -1.83 -8.40 -18.74
C ASN A 3 -2.33 -9.87 -18.69
N LEU A 4 -3.30 -10.22 -19.54
CA LEU A 4 -3.75 -11.60 -19.74
C LEU A 4 -2.97 -12.22 -20.91
N GLY A 5 -1.76 -12.72 -20.65
CA GLY A 5 -1.06 -13.57 -21.62
C GLY A 5 0.47 -13.49 -21.64
N LYS A 6 1.09 -12.45 -21.06
CA LYS A 6 2.56 -12.38 -20.91
C LYS A 6 2.97 -12.70 -19.47
N PRO A 7 3.99 -13.55 -19.25
CA PRO A 7 4.53 -13.77 -17.92
C PRO A 7 5.08 -12.46 -17.37
N ILE A 8 4.55 -12.01 -16.23
CA ILE A 8 5.05 -10.85 -15.51
C ILE A 8 6.44 -11.23 -15.00
N LYS A 9 7.48 -10.56 -15.51
CA LYS A 9 8.86 -10.83 -15.11
C LYS A 9 9.21 -10.03 -13.86
N PRO A 10 9.58 -10.69 -12.74
CA PRO A 10 10.02 -9.98 -11.55
C PRO A 10 11.34 -9.24 -11.81
N ARG A 11 11.42 -8.00 -11.36
CA ARG A 11 12.64 -7.21 -11.37
C ARG A 11 13.40 -7.43 -10.07
N LYS A 12 14.66 -7.86 -10.20
CA LYS A 12 15.58 -8.09 -9.07
C LYS A 12 16.20 -6.77 -8.61
N GLN A 13 16.22 -6.55 -7.30
CA GLN A 13 16.95 -5.47 -6.66
C GLN A 13 17.72 -5.99 -5.45
N THR A 14 18.91 -5.43 -5.22
CA THR A 14 19.75 -5.76 -4.07
C THR A 14 19.75 -4.60 -3.09
N PHE A 15 19.63 -4.92 -1.81
CA PHE A 15 19.60 -3.96 -0.71
C PHE A 15 20.62 -4.37 0.34
N THR A 16 21.36 -3.40 0.86
CA THR A 16 22.24 -3.60 2.01
C THR A 16 21.46 -3.31 3.30
N ARG A 17 21.33 -4.35 4.12
CA ARG A 17 20.71 -4.27 5.45
C ARG A 17 21.65 -3.56 6.42
N THR A 18 21.11 -3.05 7.52
CA THR A 18 21.88 -2.30 8.54
C THR A 18 22.96 -3.16 9.21
N ASN A 19 22.84 -4.49 9.20
CA ASN A 19 23.86 -5.42 9.70
C ASN A 19 24.95 -5.77 8.67
N GLY A 20 25.04 -5.02 7.55
CA GLY A 20 26.01 -5.26 6.48
C GLY A 20 25.68 -6.43 5.54
N THR A 21 24.58 -7.14 5.77
CA THR A 21 24.16 -8.25 4.89
C THR A 21 23.42 -7.72 3.66
N SER A 22 23.84 -8.13 2.46
CA SER A 22 23.11 -7.85 1.23
C SER A 22 21.97 -8.85 1.05
N THR A 23 20.78 -8.37 0.66
CA THR A 23 19.64 -9.21 0.32
C THR A 23 19.13 -8.83 -1.06
N SER A 24 19.00 -9.82 -1.93
CA SER A 24 18.34 -9.64 -3.23
C SER A 24 16.86 -10.00 -3.14
N VAL A 25 16.01 -9.12 -3.64
CA VAL A 25 14.56 -9.29 -3.71
C VAL A 25 14.13 -9.18 -5.17
N SER A 26 13.29 -10.11 -5.61
CA SER A 26 12.69 -10.08 -6.95
C SER A 26 11.19 -9.85 -6.79
N LEU A 27 10.70 -8.72 -7.31
CA LEU A 27 9.29 -8.32 -7.24
C LEU A 27 8.80 -7.80 -8.60
N GLU A 28 7.52 -7.91 -8.82
CA GLU A 28 6.83 -7.34 -9.99
C GLU A 28 6.94 -5.81 -9.98
N ASP A 29 7.01 -5.18 -11.15
CA ASP A 29 7.18 -3.72 -11.28
C ASP A 29 6.09 -2.93 -10.55
N ALA A 30 4.84 -3.42 -10.60
CA ALA A 30 3.72 -2.80 -9.87
C ALA A 30 3.99 -2.69 -8.35
N PHE A 31 4.68 -3.65 -7.72
CA PHE A 31 5.03 -3.55 -6.30
C PHE A 31 6.15 -2.54 -6.06
N TRP A 32 7.07 -2.38 -7.00
CA TRP A 32 8.13 -1.38 -6.90
C TRP A 32 7.59 0.04 -7.04
N ASP A 33 6.65 0.24 -7.96
CA ASP A 33 5.98 1.52 -8.17
C ASP A 33 5.14 1.86 -6.93
N ALA A 34 4.33 0.91 -6.44
CA ALA A 34 3.56 1.05 -5.21
C ALA A 34 4.43 1.39 -3.98
N LEU A 35 5.58 0.72 -3.80
CA LEU A 35 6.53 1.05 -2.74
C LEU A 35 7.06 2.48 -2.83
N THR A 36 7.26 2.98 -4.05
CA THR A 36 7.74 4.34 -4.30
C THR A 36 6.67 5.37 -3.96
N GLU A 37 5.42 5.10 -4.34
CA GLU A 37 4.26 5.93 -4.02
C GLU A 37 4.06 6.02 -2.50
N ILE A 38 4.00 4.88 -1.81
CA ILE A 38 3.85 4.82 -0.35
C ILE A 38 4.99 5.56 0.35
N ALA A 39 6.24 5.38 -0.09
CA ALA A 39 7.37 6.06 0.52
C ALA A 39 7.29 7.58 0.34
N SER A 40 6.83 8.04 -0.83
CA SER A 40 6.63 9.46 -1.13
C SER A 40 5.54 10.08 -0.25
N GLU A 41 4.44 9.36 -0.02
CA GLU A 41 3.37 9.79 0.89
C GLU A 41 3.83 9.85 2.36
N GLU A 42 4.67 8.91 2.79
CA GLU A 42 5.28 8.90 4.13
C GLU A 42 6.45 9.92 4.25
N GLY A 43 6.84 10.61 3.17
CA GLY A 43 7.96 11.57 3.16
C GLY A 43 9.34 10.93 3.37
N ILE A 44 9.48 9.63 3.08
CA ILE A 44 10.71 8.86 3.29
C ILE A 44 11.22 8.24 1.99
N SER A 45 12.48 7.82 1.98
CA SER A 45 13.02 7.10 0.82
C SER A 45 12.44 5.68 0.74
N ARG A 46 12.30 5.16 -0.49
CA ARG A 46 11.93 3.74 -0.74
C ARG A 46 12.85 2.76 -0.02
N LEU A 47 14.14 3.08 0.11
CA LEU A 47 15.11 2.27 0.85
C LEU A 47 14.79 2.28 2.35
N THR A 48 14.44 3.43 2.92
CA THR A 48 14.04 3.57 4.32
C THR A 48 12.78 2.74 4.61
N LEU A 49 11.77 2.82 3.73
CA LEU A 49 10.56 2.02 3.86
C LEU A 49 10.86 0.52 3.79
N THR A 50 11.67 0.09 2.81
CA THR A 50 12.10 -1.30 2.67
C THR A 50 12.84 -1.79 3.92
N ARG A 51 13.72 -0.97 4.50
CA ARG A 51 14.43 -1.29 5.75
C ARG A 51 13.51 -1.39 6.95
N ARG A 52 12.48 -0.55 7.03
CA ARG A 52 11.45 -0.63 8.08
C ARG A 52 10.70 -1.95 7.98
N ILE A 53 10.23 -2.32 6.79
CA ILE A 53 9.59 -3.62 6.53
C ILE A 53 10.55 -4.77 6.86
N ASP A 54 11.83 -4.65 6.48
CA ASP A 54 12.86 -5.64 6.79
C ASP A 54 13.03 -5.83 8.31
N ARG A 55 13.01 -4.76 9.10
CA ARG A 55 13.14 -4.83 10.56
C ARG A 55 11.88 -5.37 11.23
N ASP A 56 10.71 -4.94 10.78
CA ASP A 56 9.44 -5.17 11.49
C ASP A 56 8.80 -6.53 11.13
N ARG A 57 9.29 -7.23 10.10
CA ARG A 57 8.74 -8.53 9.68
C ARG A 57 8.96 -9.63 10.73
N VAL A 58 7.94 -10.46 10.96
CA VAL A 58 8.03 -11.66 11.80
C VAL A 58 8.09 -12.91 10.94
N ARG A 59 9.26 -13.59 10.93
CA ARG A 59 9.50 -14.92 10.32
C ARG A 59 9.07 -15.10 8.85
N SER A 60 9.03 -14.03 8.05
CA SER A 60 8.76 -14.09 6.62
C SER A 60 9.99 -13.64 5.79
N ASN A 61 10.06 -14.11 4.54
CA ASN A 61 11.06 -13.59 3.61
C ASN A 61 10.70 -12.14 3.22
N LEU A 62 11.71 -11.33 2.90
CA LEU A 62 11.53 -9.89 2.63
C LEU A 62 10.58 -9.63 1.46
N THR A 63 10.61 -10.47 0.42
CA THR A 63 9.73 -10.38 -0.74
C THR A 63 8.26 -10.48 -0.35
N SER A 64 7.88 -11.50 0.42
CA SER A 64 6.52 -11.71 0.93
C SER A 64 6.12 -10.58 1.88
N ALA A 65 7.03 -10.16 2.77
CA ALA A 65 6.77 -9.06 3.70
C ALA A 65 6.44 -7.75 2.97
N ILE A 66 7.17 -7.44 1.88
CA ILE A 66 6.89 -6.28 1.02
C ILE A 66 5.51 -6.39 0.38
N ARG A 67 5.19 -7.53 -0.26
CA ARG A 67 3.89 -7.70 -0.93
C ARG A 67 2.73 -7.48 0.03
N VAL A 68 2.79 -8.08 1.23
CA VAL A 68 1.76 -7.91 2.26
C VAL A 68 1.69 -6.46 2.74
N SER A 69 2.83 -5.84 3.04
CA SER A 69 2.91 -4.45 3.50
C SER A 69 2.30 -3.44 2.52
N VAL A 70 2.44 -3.69 1.22
CA VAL A 70 1.83 -2.89 0.15
C VAL A 70 0.32 -3.10 0.14
N VAL A 71 -0.13 -4.36 0.09
CA VAL A 71 -1.55 -4.71 0.04
C VAL A 71 -2.31 -4.15 1.25
N GLU A 72 -1.77 -4.27 2.46
CA GLU A 72 -2.39 -3.75 3.69
C GLU A 72 -2.62 -2.24 3.64
N ARG A 73 -1.66 -1.47 3.10
CA ARG A 73 -1.80 -0.01 2.94
C ARG A 73 -2.88 0.36 1.95
N PHE A 74 -2.95 -0.32 0.80
CA PHE A 74 -4.01 -0.07 -0.18
C PHE A 74 -5.39 -0.49 0.35
N ILE A 75 -5.49 -1.61 1.07
CA ILE A 75 -6.73 -2.03 1.73
C ILE A 75 -7.17 -0.99 2.77
N ALA A 76 -6.25 -0.49 3.60
CA ALA A 76 -6.56 0.53 4.59
C ALA A 76 -7.06 1.83 3.94
N LYS A 77 -6.39 2.30 2.87
CA LYS A 77 -6.83 3.46 2.08
C LYS A 77 -8.22 3.25 1.48
N TYR A 78 -8.44 2.10 0.85
CA TYR A 78 -9.73 1.78 0.23
C TYR A 78 -10.85 1.77 1.28
N ARG A 79 -10.61 1.15 2.44
CA ARG A 79 -11.57 1.12 3.56
C ARG A 79 -11.90 2.53 4.06
N SER A 80 -10.90 3.40 4.22
CA SER A 80 -11.10 4.80 4.65
C SER A 80 -11.88 5.62 3.62
N ALA A 81 -11.64 5.40 2.33
CA ALA A 81 -12.40 6.04 1.25
C ALA A 81 -13.87 5.59 1.25
N THR A 82 -14.13 4.28 1.33
CA THR A 82 -15.50 3.74 1.36
C THR A 82 -16.25 4.05 2.66
N GLY A 83 -15.55 4.21 3.78
CA GLY A 83 -16.15 4.59 5.07
C GLY A 83 -16.56 6.06 5.15
N ALA A 84 -15.80 6.96 4.49
CA ALA A 84 -16.13 8.39 4.42
C ALA A 84 -17.35 8.67 3.52
N ASP A 85 -17.55 7.89 2.47
CA ASP A 85 -18.73 8.00 1.59
C ASP A 85 -20.03 7.53 2.30
N ALA A 86 -19.95 6.57 3.22
CA ALA A 86 -21.11 6.08 3.98
C ALA A 86 -21.63 7.12 5.00
N ASP A 87 -20.75 7.84 5.69
CA ASP A 87 -21.13 8.89 6.66
C ASP A 87 -21.74 10.13 5.98
N ARG A 88 -21.28 10.46 4.77
CA ARG A 88 -21.84 11.56 3.96
C ARG A 88 -23.26 11.28 3.47
N GLN A 89 -23.57 10.03 3.13
CA GLN A 89 -24.90 9.64 2.65
C GLN A 89 -25.95 9.60 3.78
N GLN A 90 -25.54 9.50 5.05
CA GLN A 90 -26.45 9.45 6.20
C GLN A 90 -26.88 10.84 6.72
N LYS A 91 -26.16 11.92 6.35
CA LYS A 91 -26.43 13.31 6.76
C LYS A 91 -27.34 14.10 5.81
N ALA A 92 -27.78 13.51 4.70
CA ALA A 92 -28.71 14.13 3.75
C ALA A 92 -30.09 13.46 3.82
N GLY A 93 -30.83 13.72 4.90
CA GLY A 93 -32.26 13.41 5.04
C GLY A 93 -33.03 14.70 5.36
N PRO A 94 -34.25 14.89 4.81
CA PRO A 94 -34.80 16.20 4.50
C PRO A 94 -35.20 16.97 5.76
N GLY A 95 -34.81 18.24 5.80
CA GLY A 95 -35.28 19.21 6.79
C GLY A 95 -36.81 19.32 6.74
N GLU A 96 -37.38 19.35 7.94
CA GLU A 96 -38.80 19.49 8.21
C GLU A 96 -39.38 20.72 7.51
N GLY A 97 -40.31 20.49 6.58
CA GLY A 97 -41.21 21.51 6.05
C GLY A 97 -42.30 21.79 7.07
N GLY A 98 -42.00 22.68 8.02
CA GLY A 98 -42.93 23.19 9.01
C GLY A 98 -44.15 23.88 8.39
N LEU A 99 -45.25 23.76 9.12
CA LEU A 99 -46.57 24.36 8.91
C LEU A 99 -46.54 25.84 8.49
N SER A 100 -47.41 26.20 7.55
CA SER A 100 -48.13 27.49 7.41
C SER A 100 -49.00 27.39 6.15
N ARG A 101 -50.29 27.73 6.05
CA ARG A 101 -51.29 28.37 6.90
C ARG A 101 -52.66 27.98 6.34
#